data_AF-A0A2V6MN05-F1
#
_entry.id   AF-A0A2V6MN05-F1
#
_cell.length_a   1.000
_cell.length_b   1.000
_cell.length_c   1.000
_cell.angle_alpha   90.00
_cell.angle_beta   90.00
_cell.angle_gamma   90.00
#
_symmetry.space_group_name_H-M   'P 1'
#
loop_
_entity.id
_entity.type
_entity.pdbx_description
1 polymer ?
#
loop_
_entity_poly.entity_id
_entity_poly.type
_entity_poly.pdbx_seq_one_letter_code
_entity_poly.pdbx_strand_id
1 'polypeptide(L)'
;MLKKLAMFLSILLPWPARRRLLERQFGYSIHPTSQIGFAWICPRRLIMEENSRIGHLTFCKNIDLLYLGAHAIIGQLNWITGFPSGSSRHFAHQPDRRPELILGAHAGISSRHLIDCTARVRIGAFATIAGFGSQFVTH
;
A
#
# COMPACT_ATOMS: atom_id res chain seq x y z
N MET A 1 -9.20 -11.95 12.44
CA MET A 1 -9.67 -10.71 13.11
C MET A 1 -8.58 -10.07 13.96
N LEU A 2 -7.78 -10.85 14.71
CA LEU A 2 -6.66 -10.36 15.54
C LEU A 2 -5.65 -9.47 14.78
N LYS A 3 -5.26 -9.85 13.56
CA LYS A 3 -4.35 -9.08 12.69
C LYS A 3 -4.84 -7.63 12.43
N LYS A 4 -6.14 -7.46 12.21
CA LYS A 4 -6.75 -6.14 11.95
C LYS A 4 -6.80 -5.30 13.23
N LEU A 5 -7.09 -5.92 14.38
CA LEU A 5 -7.10 -5.24 15.66
C LEU A 5 -5.70 -4.74 16.05
N ALA A 6 -4.68 -5.58 15.91
CA ALA A 6 -3.29 -5.19 16.14
C ALA A 6 -2.86 -4.03 15.22
N MET A 7 -3.27 -4.07 13.95
CA MET A 7 -3.03 -2.98 13.00
C MET A 7 -3.71 -1.68 13.45
N PHE A 8 -4.97 -1.75 13.88
CA PHE A 8 -5.71 -0.59 14.38
C PHE A 8 -5.00 0.06 15.58
N LEU A 9 -4.67 -0.75 16.59
CA LEU A 9 -3.99 -0.28 17.79
C LEU A 9 -2.59 0.27 17.48
N SER A 10 -1.91 -0.27 16.46
CA SER A 10 -0.59 0.22 16.04
C SER A 10 -0.59 1.68 15.60
N ILE A 11 -1.73 2.20 15.12
CA ILE A 11 -1.85 3.58 14.59
C ILE A 11 -1.62 4.62 15.71
N LEU A 12 -1.91 4.26 16.96
CA LEU A 12 -1.74 5.14 18.12
C LEU A 12 -0.29 5.17 18.64
N LEU A 13 0.57 4.24 18.19
CA LEU A 13 1.96 4.18 18.64
C LEU A 13 2.81 5.24 17.94
N PRO A 14 3.84 5.79 18.62
CA PRO A 14 4.84 6.64 17.96
C PRO A 14 5.55 5.85 16.85
N TRP A 15 5.91 6.54 15.76
CA TRP A 15 6.38 5.92 14.53
C TRP A 15 7.49 4.87 14.72
N PRO A 16 8.55 5.10 15.52
CA PRO A 16 9.62 4.09 15.68
C PRO A 16 9.12 2.77 16.29
N ALA A 17 8.18 2.84 17.25
CA ALA A 17 7.58 1.67 17.86
C ALA A 17 6.60 0.99 16.89
N ARG A 18 5.78 1.79 16.19
CA ARG A 18 4.86 1.31 15.16
C ARG A 18 5.61 0.56 14.06
N ARG A 19 6.69 1.12 13.52
CA ARG A 19 7.52 0.48 12.48
C ARG A 19 8.01 -0.89 12.94
N ARG A 20 8.62 -0.97 14.13
CA ARG A 20 9.13 -2.23 14.69
C ARG A 20 8.02 -3.27 14.87
N LEU A 21 6.83 -2.86 15.30
CA LEU A 21 5.67 -3.74 15.41
C LEU A 21 5.23 -4.26 14.04
N LEU A 22 5.14 -3.38 13.04
CA LEU A 22 4.77 -3.73 11.67
C LEU A 22 5.77 -4.72 11.06
N GLU A 23 7.08 -4.50 11.24
CA GLU A 23 8.12 -5.41 10.77
C GLU A 23 8.03 -6.78 11.45
N ARG A 24 7.98 -6.82 12.78
CA ARG A 24 8.03 -8.08 13.55
C ARG A 24 6.76 -8.90 13.45
N GLN A 25 5.59 -8.27 13.54
CA GLN A 25 4.32 -8.98 13.61
C GLN A 25 3.74 -9.28 12.23
N PHE A 26 4.05 -8.46 11.21
CA PHE A 26 3.46 -8.57 9.88
C PHE A 26 4.48 -8.95 8.80
N GLY A 27 5.77 -9.01 9.12
CA GLY A 27 6.83 -9.34 8.17
C GLY A 27 7.05 -8.25 7.10
N TYR A 28 6.68 -7.01 7.41
CA TYR A 28 6.84 -5.89 6.48
C TYR A 28 8.31 -5.45 6.42
N SER A 29 8.74 -4.99 5.24
CA SER A 29 10.07 -4.40 5.04
C SER A 29 9.90 -2.88 4.95
N ILE A 30 10.33 -2.15 5.98
CA ILE A 30 10.17 -0.70 6.06
C ILE A 30 11.52 -0.06 6.38
N HIS A 31 12.08 0.69 5.42
CA HIS A 31 13.34 1.36 5.64
C HIS A 31 13.26 2.36 6.82
N PRO A 32 14.32 2.53 7.64
CA PRO A 32 14.28 3.38 8.84
C PRO A 32 13.88 4.85 8.60
N THR A 33 14.19 5.39 7.42
CA THR A 33 13.85 6.77 7.02
C THR A 33 12.41 6.93 6.54
N SER A 34 11.74 5.82 6.25
CA SER A 34 10.43 5.80 5.60
C SER A 34 9.32 5.94 6.62
N GLN A 35 8.17 6.46 6.19
CA GLN A 35 7.14 6.88 7.12
C GLN A 35 5.73 6.55 6.62
N ILE A 36 4.89 6.06 7.52
CA ILE A 36 3.46 5.90 7.31
C ILE A 36 2.75 6.79 8.32
N GLY A 37 1.96 7.75 7.84
CA GLY A 37 1.11 8.59 8.68
C GLY A 37 0.00 7.81 9.38
N PHE A 38 -0.99 8.50 9.93
CA PHE A 38 -2.20 7.92 10.50
C PHE A 38 -3.07 7.25 9.42
N ALA A 39 -2.60 6.13 8.89
CA ALA A 39 -3.12 5.44 7.72
C ALA A 39 -3.32 3.96 8.02
N TRP A 40 -4.34 3.38 7.39
CA TRP A 40 -4.65 1.95 7.50
C TRP A 40 -4.00 1.21 6.34
N ILE A 41 -2.84 0.58 6.57
CA ILE A 41 -2.07 -0.12 5.53
C ILE A 41 -1.96 -1.59 5.91
N CYS A 42 -2.75 -2.44 5.26
CA CYS A 42 -2.79 -3.88 5.51
C CYS A 42 -2.80 -4.72 4.21
N PRO A 43 -1.78 -4.59 3.33
CA PRO A 43 -1.52 -5.55 2.26
C PRO A 43 -0.99 -6.87 2.85
N ARG A 44 -0.88 -7.92 2.02
CA ARG A 44 -0.17 -9.14 2.47
C ARG A 44 1.31 -8.89 2.67
N ARG A 45 1.95 -8.21 1.73
CA ARG A 45 3.34 -7.76 1.79
C ARG A 45 3.43 -6.26 1.60
N LEU A 46 4.29 -5.63 2.39
CA LEU A 46 4.62 -4.21 2.30
C LEU A 46 6.13 -4.07 2.18
N ILE A 47 6.57 -3.34 1.18
CA ILE A 47 7.98 -2.96 0.98
C ILE A 47 8.03 -1.45 0.80
N MET A 48 8.79 -0.78 1.65
CA MET A 48 9.03 0.65 1.63
C MET A 48 10.53 0.91 1.65
N GLU A 49 11.07 1.32 0.51
CA GLU A 49 12.48 1.71 0.36
C GLU A 49 12.75 3.07 0.99
N GLU A 50 14.00 3.52 1.00
CA GLU A 50 14.43 4.75 1.64
C GLU A 50 13.60 5.99 1.28
N ASN A 51 13.43 6.88 2.25
CA ASN A 51 12.68 8.13 2.18
C ASN A 51 11.25 8.04 1.60
N SER A 52 10.68 6.84 1.44
CA SER A 52 9.32 6.66 0.92
C SER A 52 8.28 7.00 1.98
N ARG A 53 7.13 7.50 1.54
CA ARG A 53 6.09 8.05 2.43
C ARG A 53 4.68 7.65 2.02
N ILE A 54 3.86 7.35 3.02
CA ILE A 54 2.41 7.18 2.87
C ILE A 54 1.70 8.20 3.77
N GLY A 55 0.89 9.07 3.15
CA GLY A 55 0.16 10.14 3.82
C GLY A 55 -0.96 9.64 4.74
N HIS A 56 -1.46 10.55 5.56
CA HIS A 56 -2.52 10.28 6.54
C HIS A 56 -3.83 9.83 5.88
N LEU A 57 -4.62 9.07 6.62
CA LEU A 57 -5.97 8.63 6.24
C LEU A 57 -6.03 7.86 4.91
N THR A 58 -4.88 7.43 4.39
CA THR A 58 -4.81 6.51 3.26
C THR A 58 -5.18 5.12 3.74
N PHE A 59 -6.01 4.46 2.95
CA PHE A 59 -6.54 3.13 3.22
C PHE A 59 -6.02 2.17 2.16
N CYS A 60 -5.32 1.11 2.58
CA CYS A 60 -4.80 0.07 1.70
C CYS A 60 -5.14 -1.29 2.29
N LYS A 61 -5.97 -2.09 1.59
CA LYS A 61 -6.32 -3.46 2.01
C LYS A 61 -6.46 -4.38 0.81
N ASN A 62 -6.53 -5.68 1.07
CA ASN A 62 -6.95 -6.68 0.09
C ASN A 62 -6.08 -6.73 -1.20
N ILE A 63 -4.80 -6.39 -1.09
CA ILE A 63 -3.82 -6.56 -2.17
C ILE A 63 -2.66 -7.42 -1.66
N ASP A 64 -1.95 -8.06 -2.58
CA ASP A 64 -0.84 -8.96 -2.26
C ASP A 64 0.46 -8.20 -1.97
N LEU A 65 0.72 -7.13 -2.73
CA LEU A 65 1.92 -6.31 -2.55
C LEU A 65 1.58 -4.82 -2.66
N LEU A 66 2.06 -4.06 -1.67
CA LEU A 66 2.31 -2.64 -1.80
C LEU A 66 3.82 -2.41 -1.81
N TYR A 67 4.35 -1.90 -2.92
CA TYR A 67 5.77 -1.56 -3.07
C TYR A 67 5.94 -0.07 -3.32
N LEU A 68 6.76 0.59 -2.51
CA LEU A 68 7.19 1.97 -2.70
C LEU A 68 8.71 1.99 -2.86
N GLY A 69 9.17 2.38 -4.05
CA GLY A 69 10.59 2.62 -4.32
C GLY A 69 11.16 3.82 -3.56
N ALA A 70 12.46 4.03 -3.67
CA ALA A 70 13.16 5.11 -2.99
C ALA A 70 12.51 6.47 -3.30
N HIS A 71 12.27 7.30 -2.28
CA HIS A 71 11.61 8.60 -2.38
C HIS A 71 10.19 8.58 -2.99
N ALA A 72 9.55 7.42 -3.12
CA ALA A 72 8.18 7.34 -3.62
C ALA A 72 7.18 7.87 -2.57
N ILE A 73 6.14 8.56 -3.04
CA ILE A 73 5.16 9.21 -2.18
C ILE A 73 3.75 8.79 -2.58
N ILE A 74 2.99 8.28 -1.62
CA ILE A 74 1.54 8.20 -1.69
C ILE A 74 0.98 9.30 -0.79
N GLY A 75 0.16 10.18 -1.35
CA GLY A 75 -0.51 11.25 -0.64
C GLY A 75 -1.54 10.75 0.37
N GLN A 76 -2.32 11.68 0.92
CA GLN A 76 -3.32 11.39 1.94
C GLN A 76 -4.68 11.01 1.32
N LEU A 77 -5.54 10.39 2.13
CA LEU A 77 -6.94 10.10 1.78
C LEU A 77 -7.11 9.24 0.51
N ASN A 78 -6.10 8.47 0.12
CA ASN A 78 -6.22 7.54 -1.00
C ASN A 78 -6.93 6.26 -0.55
N TRP A 79 -7.79 5.72 -1.40
CA TRP A 79 -8.45 4.44 -1.19
C TRP A 79 -7.88 3.39 -2.15
N ILE A 80 -7.08 2.48 -1.62
CA ILE A 80 -6.37 1.44 -2.36
C ILE A 80 -6.94 0.09 -1.92
N THR A 81 -7.48 -0.65 -2.87
CA THR A 81 -8.10 -1.96 -2.61
C THR A 81 -7.85 -2.90 -3.78
N GLY A 82 -8.29 -4.14 -3.67
CA GLY A 82 -8.32 -5.08 -4.77
C GLY A 82 -8.89 -6.40 -4.30
N PHE A 83 -8.60 -7.46 -5.06
CA PHE A 83 -8.92 -8.82 -4.71
C PHE A 83 -7.62 -9.64 -4.62
N PRO A 84 -7.16 -10.03 -3.42
CA PRO A 84 -5.86 -10.69 -3.25
C PRO A 84 -5.88 -12.09 -3.87
N SER A 85 -4.73 -12.61 -4.30
CA SER A 85 -4.67 -13.93 -4.94
C SER A 85 -5.04 -15.04 -3.96
N GLY A 86 -5.63 -16.13 -4.43
CA GLY A 86 -6.03 -17.22 -3.54
C GLY A 86 -7.06 -18.13 -4.18
N SER A 87 -7.64 -19.02 -3.38
CA SER A 87 -8.55 -20.08 -3.82
C SER A 87 -9.97 -19.61 -4.19
N SER A 88 -10.19 -18.31 -4.34
CA SER A 88 -11.50 -17.78 -4.73
C SER A 88 -11.87 -18.23 -6.14
N ARG A 89 -13.12 -18.67 -6.34
CA ARG A 89 -13.65 -19.04 -7.66
C ARG A 89 -13.71 -17.87 -8.63
N HIS A 90 -13.85 -16.63 -8.13
CA HIS A 90 -14.05 -15.44 -8.97
C HIS A 90 -12.91 -15.18 -9.96
N PHE A 91 -11.67 -15.57 -9.63
CA PHE A 91 -10.49 -15.39 -10.48
C PHE A 91 -9.71 -16.69 -10.69
N ALA A 92 -10.35 -17.84 -10.50
CA ALA A 92 -9.70 -19.14 -10.69
C ALA A 92 -9.19 -19.36 -12.12
N HIS A 93 -9.77 -18.65 -13.09
CA HIS A 93 -9.37 -18.66 -14.50
C HIS A 93 -8.15 -17.78 -14.81
N GLN A 94 -7.64 -16.99 -13.85
CA GLN A 94 -6.49 -16.08 -14.02
C GLN A 94 -5.40 -16.37 -12.97
N PRO A 95 -4.69 -17.51 -13.09
CA PRO A 95 -3.71 -17.94 -12.08
C PRO A 95 -2.51 -16.98 -11.96
N ASP A 96 -2.14 -16.30 -13.05
CA ASP A 96 -0.98 -15.39 -13.10
C ASP A 96 -1.29 -13.96 -12.65
N ARG A 97 -2.52 -13.69 -12.21
CA ARG A 97 -2.95 -12.37 -11.80
C ARG A 97 -2.18 -11.90 -10.56
N ARG A 98 -1.79 -10.62 -10.57
CA ARG A 98 -0.98 -10.01 -9.53
C ARG A 98 -1.67 -8.77 -8.94
N PRO A 99 -2.42 -8.92 -7.84
CA PRO A 99 -3.07 -7.81 -7.14
C PRO A 99 -2.04 -6.96 -6.40
N GLU A 100 -1.34 -6.09 -7.12
CA GLU A 100 -0.16 -5.37 -6.65
C GLU A 100 -0.24 -3.89 -6.99
N LEU A 101 0.18 -3.02 -6.08
CA LEU A 101 0.47 -1.61 -6.35
C LEU A 101 1.97 -1.37 -6.25
N ILE A 102 2.60 -0.93 -7.33
CA ILE A 102 4.05 -0.73 -7.44
C ILE A 102 4.34 0.71 -7.84
N LEU A 103 5.00 1.47 -6.98
CA LEU A 103 5.53 2.79 -7.27
C LEU A 103 7.05 2.70 -7.47
N GLY A 104 7.55 3.15 -8.63
CA GLY A 104 8.98 3.27 -8.90
C GLY A 104 9.67 4.33 -8.02
N ALA A 105 10.99 4.45 -8.15
CA ALA A 105 11.73 5.49 -7.44
C ALA A 105 11.24 6.89 -7.85
N HIS A 106 11.10 7.80 -6.88
CA HIS A 106 10.57 9.15 -7.07
C HIS A 106 9.16 9.20 -7.70
N ALA A 107 8.42 8.09 -7.71
CA ALA A 107 7.05 8.08 -8.19
C ALA A 107 6.09 8.69 -7.16
N GLY A 108 5.03 9.33 -7.65
CA GLY A 108 4.05 10.03 -6.83
C GLY A 108 2.63 9.56 -7.12
N ILE A 109 1.82 9.48 -6.06
CA ILE A 109 0.36 9.53 -6.15
C ILE A 109 -0.06 10.69 -5.25
N SER A 110 -0.79 11.67 -5.79
CA SER A 110 -1.34 12.76 -5.00
C SER A 110 -2.47 12.28 -4.08
N SER A 111 -3.39 13.14 -3.68
CA SER A 111 -4.37 12.81 -2.62
C SER A 111 -5.74 12.49 -3.20
N ARG A 112 -6.53 11.69 -2.47
CA ARG A 112 -7.96 11.43 -2.75
C ARG A 112 -8.22 10.68 -4.07
N HIS A 113 -7.40 9.70 -4.40
CA HIS A 113 -7.65 8.78 -5.52
C HIS A 113 -8.26 7.46 -5.06
N LEU A 114 -8.99 6.79 -5.96
CA LEU A 114 -9.46 5.42 -5.81
C LEU A 114 -8.63 4.52 -6.72
N ILE A 115 -8.01 3.48 -6.16
CA ILE A 115 -7.16 2.55 -6.90
C ILE A 115 -7.59 1.13 -6.56
N ASP A 116 -8.22 0.45 -7.51
CA ASP A 116 -8.49 -0.96 -7.46
C ASP A 116 -7.41 -1.75 -8.20
N CYS A 117 -6.56 -2.41 -7.41
CA CYS A 117 -5.47 -3.28 -7.82
C CYS A 117 -5.90 -4.75 -7.73
N THR A 118 -7.07 -5.09 -8.27
CA THR A 118 -7.45 -6.50 -8.47
C THR A 118 -6.50 -7.20 -9.44
N ALA A 119 -5.96 -6.47 -10.43
CA ALA A 119 -4.70 -6.80 -11.10
C ALA A 119 -3.65 -5.70 -10.84
N ARG A 120 -2.48 -5.81 -11.49
CA ARG A 120 -1.33 -4.97 -11.17
C ARG A 120 -1.55 -3.54 -11.65
N VAL A 121 -1.30 -2.58 -10.76
CA VAL A 121 -1.10 -1.17 -11.10
C VAL A 121 0.36 -0.80 -10.84
N ARG A 122 1.05 -0.26 -11.85
CA ARG A 122 2.45 0.17 -11.74
C ARG A 122 2.60 1.62 -12.20
N ILE A 123 3.17 2.44 -11.34
CA ILE A 123 3.60 3.81 -11.65
C ILE A 123 5.11 3.80 -11.83
N GLY A 124 5.57 4.25 -13.01
CA GLY A 124 6.99 4.28 -13.37
C GLY A 124 7.80 5.23 -12.47
N ALA A 125 9.13 5.08 -12.50
CA ALA A 125 10.01 6.01 -11.80
C ALA A 125 9.83 7.43 -12.34
N PHE A 126 9.94 8.43 -11.46
CA PHE A 126 9.76 9.86 -11.78
C PHE A 126 8.39 10.23 -12.38
N ALA A 127 7.38 9.36 -12.26
CA ALA A 127 6.03 9.65 -12.72
C ALA A 127 5.11 9.97 -11.53
N THR A 128 4.22 10.95 -11.70
CA THR A 128 3.24 11.33 -10.67
C THR A 128 1.83 11.25 -11.22
N ILE A 129 0.95 10.53 -10.53
CA ILE A 129 -0.49 10.73 -10.67
C ILE A 129 -0.84 11.97 -9.86
N ALA A 130 -1.10 13.07 -10.56
CA ALA A 130 -1.47 14.34 -9.97
C ALA A 130 -3.00 14.53 -9.91
N GLY A 131 -3.44 15.65 -9.33
CA GLY A 131 -4.85 16.02 -9.23
C GLY A 131 -5.55 15.38 -8.03
N PHE A 132 -6.86 15.13 -8.17
CA PHE A 132 -7.70 14.53 -7.14
C PHE A 132 -8.82 13.71 -7.81
N GLY A 133 -9.33 12.67 -7.14
CA GLY A 133 -10.51 11.95 -7.60
C GLY A 133 -10.32 11.00 -8.78
N SER A 134 -9.10 10.82 -9.29
CA SER A 134 -8.82 9.81 -10.32
C SER A 134 -9.16 8.40 -9.84
N GLN A 135 -9.65 7.57 -10.76
CA GLN A 135 -10.02 6.18 -10.49
C GLN A 135 -9.25 5.26 -11.43
N PHE A 136 -8.56 4.26 -10.85
CA PHE A 136 -7.91 3.18 -11.60
C PHE A 136 -8.59 1.89 -11.21
N VAL A 137 -9.12 1.15 -12.19
CA VAL A 137 -9.80 -0.12 -11.96
C VAL A 137 -9.20 -1.17 -12.88
N THR A 138 -8.78 -2.29 -12.29
CA THR A 138 -8.12 -3.40 -12.99
C THR A 138 -8.81 -4.70 -12.61
N HIS A 139 -8.67 -5.77 -13.40
CA HIS A 139 -9.25 -7.09 -13.10
C HIS A 139 -8.29 -8.23 -13.44
#